data_AF-A0A1S1MZW3-F1
#
_entry.id   AF-A0A1S1MZW3-F1
#
_cell.length_a   1.000
_cell.length_b   1.000
_cell.length_c   1.000
_cell.angle_alpha   90.00
_cell.angle_beta   90.00
_cell.angle_gamma   90.00
#
_symmetry.space_group_name_H-M   'P 1'
#
loop_
_entity.id
_entity.type
_entity.pdbx_description
1 polymer ?
#
loop_
_entity_poly.entity_id
_entity_poly.type
_entity_poly.pdbx_seq_one_letter_code
_entity_poly.pdbx_strand_id
1 'polypeptide(L)'
;MDKQQRQDILTLSWSLHDEVEQAVLKHPASKTDKEWPQKQRLLLADMALHLLHTALKPGELQTEKLTHNLNAILTLSDDFISHVDLKAVSDKLYQVEAEHES
;
A
#
# COMPACT_ATOMS: atom_id res chain seq x y z
N MET A 1 9.23 20.46 0.83
CA MET A 1 9.29 20.13 -0.61
C MET A 1 8.58 21.22 -1.37
N ASP A 2 9.22 21.78 -2.40
CA ASP A 2 8.56 22.77 -3.25
C ASP A 2 7.55 22.13 -4.20
N LYS A 3 6.76 22.96 -4.89
CA LYS A 3 5.68 22.49 -5.77
C LYS A 3 6.21 21.68 -6.95
N GLN A 4 7.35 22.07 -7.53
CA GLN A 4 7.91 21.41 -8.70
C GLN A 4 8.46 20.04 -8.32
N GLN A 5 9.28 19.98 -7.27
CA GLN A 5 9.80 18.74 -6.72
C GLN A 5 8.68 17.75 -6.38
N ARG A 6 7.58 18.22 -5.77
CA ARG A 6 6.41 17.39 -5.49
C ARG A 6 5.81 16.80 -6.75
N GLN A 7 5.61 17.64 -7.76
CA GLN A 7 5.02 17.22 -9.01
C GLN A 7 5.93 16.24 -9.75
N ASP A 8 7.25 16.44 -9.72
CA ASP A 8 8.22 15.54 -10.34
C ASP A 8 8.20 14.16 -9.67
N ILE A 9 8.13 14.11 -8.34
CA ILE A 9 7.98 12.85 -7.60
C ILE A 9 6.68 12.15 -7.97
N LEU A 10 5.56 12.86 -7.98
CA LEU A 10 4.25 12.29 -8.33
C LEU A 10 4.24 11.75 -9.77
N THR A 11 4.80 12.50 -10.72
CA THR A 11 4.88 12.08 -12.13
C THR A 11 5.72 10.81 -12.27
N LEU A 12 6.89 10.75 -11.64
CA LEU A 12 7.74 9.57 -11.66
C LEU A 12 7.05 8.37 -11.00
N SER A 13 6.38 8.57 -9.86
CA SER A 13 5.72 7.48 -9.14
C SER A 13 4.54 6.89 -9.89
N TRP A 14 3.85 7.66 -10.74
CA TRP A 14 2.85 7.10 -11.67
C TRP A 14 3.47 6.12 -12.66
N SER A 15 4.61 6.47 -13.27
CA SER A 15 5.30 5.54 -14.19
C SER A 15 5.81 4.29 -13.47
N LEU A 16 6.32 4.44 -12.25
CA LEU A 16 6.76 3.30 -11.44
C LEU A 16 5.58 2.40 -11.04
N HIS A 17 4.43 2.99 -10.70
CA HIS A 17 3.21 2.25 -10.38
C HIS A 17 2.81 1.36 -11.56
N ASP A 18 2.76 1.91 -12.77
CA ASP A 18 2.38 1.16 -13.96
C ASP A 18 3.34 -0.02 -14.22
N GLU A 19 4.65 0.18 -14.05
CA GLU A 19 5.63 -0.91 -14.19
C GLU A 19 5.45 -2.01 -13.14
N VAL A 20 5.23 -1.64 -11.88
CA VAL A 20 5.05 -2.58 -10.77
C VAL A 20 3.73 -3.34 -10.91
N GLU A 21 2.63 -2.66 -11.25
CA GLU A 21 1.31 -3.27 -11.47
C GLU A 21 1.41 -4.32 -12.59
N GLN A 22 2.08 -4.00 -13.70
CA GLN A 22 2.31 -4.96 -14.77
C GLN A 22 3.14 -6.16 -14.32
N ALA A 23 4.13 -5.97 -13.44
CA ALA A 23 4.90 -7.07 -12.86
C ALA A 23 4.04 -7.95 -11.94
N VAL A 24 3.16 -7.36 -11.12
CA VAL A 24 2.20 -8.09 -10.27
C VAL A 24 1.26 -8.95 -11.13
N LEU A 25 0.69 -8.37 -12.18
CA LEU A 25 -0.25 -9.05 -13.08
C LEU A 25 0.40 -10.23 -13.83
N LYS A 26 1.67 -10.09 -14.20
CA LYS A 26 2.44 -11.14 -14.89
C LYS A 26 2.96 -12.22 -13.95
N HIS A 27 2.99 -11.98 -12.64
CA HIS A 27 3.52 -12.94 -11.68
C HIS A 27 2.52 -14.09 -11.43
N PRO A 28 2.87 -15.35 -11.76
CA PRO A 28 1.92 -16.46 -11.77
C PRO A 28 1.51 -16.95 -10.39
N ALA A 29 2.32 -16.69 -9.36
CA ALA A 29 2.09 -17.20 -8.02
C ALA A 29 0.73 -16.78 -7.42
N SER A 30 0.18 -17.69 -6.64
CA SER A 30 -0.98 -17.57 -5.76
C SER A 30 -0.54 -17.71 -4.29
N LYS A 31 -1.42 -17.41 -3.34
CA LYS A 31 -1.10 -17.41 -1.90
C LYS A 31 -0.55 -18.72 -1.34
N THR A 32 -0.85 -19.84 -1.98
CA THR A 32 -0.40 -21.17 -1.55
C THR A 32 0.91 -21.61 -2.20
N ASP A 33 1.42 -20.84 -3.16
CA ASP A 33 2.62 -21.20 -3.91
C ASP A 33 3.88 -20.82 -3.13
N LYS A 34 4.95 -21.60 -3.33
CA LYS A 34 6.27 -21.31 -2.74
C LYS A 34 6.84 -19.96 -3.19
N GLU A 35 6.42 -19.50 -4.37
CA GLU A 35 6.83 -18.22 -4.96
C GLU A 35 5.92 -17.04 -4.53
N TRP A 36 4.98 -17.26 -3.61
CA TRP A 36 4.12 -16.21 -3.07
C TRP A 36 4.91 -15.03 -2.47
N PRO A 37 5.98 -15.23 -1.68
CA PRO A 37 6.77 -14.14 -1.12
C PRO A 37 7.34 -13.18 -2.19
N GLN A 38 7.66 -13.68 -3.38
CA GLN A 38 8.17 -12.89 -4.51
C GLN A 38 7.06 -12.00 -5.06
N LYS A 39 5.84 -12.52 -5.19
CA LYS A 39 4.66 -11.72 -5.57
C LYS A 39 4.28 -10.70 -4.50
N GLN A 40 4.38 -11.06 -3.22
CA GLN A 40 4.13 -10.13 -2.11
C GLN A 40 5.06 -8.93 -2.13
N ARG A 41 6.34 -9.10 -2.51
CA ARG A 41 7.26 -7.96 -2.68
C ARG A 41 6.78 -6.96 -3.72
N LEU A 42 6.24 -7.45 -4.84
CA LEU A 42 5.68 -6.60 -5.89
C LEU A 42 4.40 -5.90 -5.41
N LEU A 43 3.51 -6.62 -4.71
CA LEU A 43 2.31 -6.05 -4.10
C LEU A 43 2.63 -4.99 -3.03
N LEU A 44 3.68 -5.20 -2.23
CA LEU A 44 4.14 -4.21 -1.26
C LEU A 44 4.69 -2.96 -1.94
N ALA A 45 5.46 -3.11 -3.01
CA ALA A 45 5.96 -1.98 -3.79
C ALA A 45 4.80 -1.17 -4.40
N ASP A 46 3.80 -1.85 -4.94
CA ASP A 46 2.58 -1.25 -5.50
C ASP A 46 1.82 -0.44 -4.44
N MET A 47 1.52 -1.07 -3.29
CA MET A 47 0.82 -0.39 -2.19
C MET A 47 1.62 0.77 -1.59
N ALA A 48 2.96 0.69 -1.59
CA ALA A 48 3.81 1.81 -1.17
C ALA A 48 3.69 3.01 -2.12
N LEU A 49 3.51 2.78 -3.43
CA LEU A 49 3.27 3.84 -4.42
C LEU A 49 1.87 4.45 -4.26
N HIS A 50 0.85 3.64 -3.96
CA HIS A 50 -0.47 4.15 -3.57
C HIS A 50 -0.42 5.04 -2.32
N LEU A 51 0.34 4.63 -1.31
CA LEU A 51 0.57 5.42 -0.10
C LEU A 51 1.29 6.74 -0.43
N LEU A 52 2.35 6.69 -1.24
CA LEU A 52 3.09 7.87 -1.70
C LEU A 52 2.18 8.86 -2.43
N HIS A 53 1.38 8.39 -3.39
CA HIS A 53 0.41 9.21 -4.11
C HIS A 53 -0.59 9.87 -3.14
N THR A 54 -1.11 9.11 -2.18
CA THR A 54 -2.08 9.60 -1.21
C THR A 54 -1.48 10.67 -0.29
N ALA A 55 -0.25 10.46 0.20
CA ALA A 55 0.43 11.36 1.12
C ALA A 55 0.93 12.65 0.46
N LEU A 56 1.33 12.58 -0.82
CA LEU A 56 1.88 13.73 -1.55
C LEU A 56 0.86 14.48 -2.41
N LYS A 57 -0.35 13.96 -2.59
CA LYS A 57 -1.39 14.63 -3.36
C LYS A 57 -1.68 16.02 -2.77
N PRO A 58 -1.66 17.10 -3.59
CA PRO A 58 -2.01 18.44 -3.11
C PRO A 58 -3.45 18.51 -2.60
N GLY A 59 -3.66 19.32 -1.58
CA GLY A 59 -4.98 19.53 -0.96
C GLY A 59 -5.06 18.91 0.43
N GLU A 60 -6.29 18.62 0.85
CA GLU A 60 -6.56 17.93 2.11
C GLU A 60 -6.08 16.48 2.06
N LEU A 61 -5.53 16.00 3.18
CA LEU A 61 -5.12 14.62 3.33
C LEU A 61 -6.38 13.75 3.34
N GLN A 62 -6.49 12.83 2.38
CA GLN A 62 -7.59 11.87 2.32
C GLN A 62 -7.35 10.78 3.37
N THR A 63 -7.72 11.05 4.62
CA THR A 63 -7.46 10.18 5.78
C THR A 63 -7.95 8.75 5.56
N GLU A 64 -9.17 8.57 5.05
CA GLU A 64 -9.73 7.25 4.74
C GLU A 64 -8.82 6.45 3.78
N LYS A 65 -8.39 7.08 2.67
CA LYS A 65 -7.47 6.44 1.71
C LYS A 65 -6.12 6.14 2.33
N LEU A 66 -5.63 7.03 3.20
CA LEU A 66 -4.38 6.82 3.91
C LEU A 66 -4.48 5.57 4.78
N THR A 67 -5.55 5.42 5.55
CA THR A 67 -5.81 4.25 6.39
C THR A 67 -5.93 2.99 5.56
N HIS A 68 -6.66 3.02 4.43
CA HIS A 68 -6.79 1.86 3.53
C HIS A 68 -5.43 1.40 2.99
N ASN A 69 -4.56 2.34 2.59
CA ASN A 69 -3.21 2.02 2.13
C ASN A 69 -2.37 1.37 3.23
N LEU A 70 -2.42 1.91 4.46
CA LEU A 70 -1.70 1.36 5.61
C LEU A 70 -2.20 -0.04 5.98
N ASN A 71 -3.52 -0.22 6.01
CA ASN A 71 -4.16 -1.52 6.24
C ASN A 71 -3.72 -2.58 5.22
N ALA A 72 -3.69 -2.22 3.93
CA ALA A 72 -3.21 -3.12 2.89
C ALA A 72 -1.72 -3.47 3.04
N ILE A 73 -0.86 -2.50 3.38
CA ILE A 73 0.57 -2.75 3.64
C ILE A 73 0.76 -3.70 4.84
N LEU A 74 0.03 -3.48 5.94
CA LEU A 74 0.11 -4.34 7.13
C LEU A 74 -0.36 -5.76 6.81
N THR A 75 -1.48 -5.89 6.10
CA THR A 75 -2.02 -7.19 5.67
C THR A 75 -1.04 -7.95 4.77
N LEU A 76 -0.37 -7.27 3.82
CA LEU A 76 0.64 -7.88 2.97
C LEU A 76 1.93 -8.23 3.72
N SER A 77 2.22 -7.51 4.81
CA SER A 77 3.42 -7.68 5.62
C SER A 77 3.33 -8.77 6.69
N ASP A 78 2.12 -9.27 6.97
CA ASP A 78 1.83 -10.24 8.04
C ASP A 78 2.72 -11.49 7.94
N ASP A 79 2.87 -12.04 6.74
CA ASP A 79 3.71 -13.23 6.48
C ASP A 79 5.22 -12.98 6.71
N PHE A 80 5.67 -11.72 6.73
CA PHE A 80 7.09 -11.37 6.93
C PHE A 80 7.45 -11.07 8.40
N ILE A 81 6.47 -10.76 9.25
CA ILE A 81 6.70 -10.30 10.62
C ILE A 81 6.01 -11.28 11.59
N SER A 82 6.60 -12.46 11.73
CA SER A 82 6.01 -13.60 12.46
C SER A 82 5.82 -13.44 13.97
N HIS A 83 6.33 -12.36 14.57
CA HIS A 83 6.28 -12.12 16.02
C HIS A 83 5.18 -11.13 16.42
N VAL A 84 4.40 -10.62 15.46
CA VAL A 84 3.27 -9.72 15.69
C VAL A 84 2.12 -10.17 14.78
N ASP A 85 0.91 -10.21 15.32
CA ASP A 85 -0.30 -10.39 14.51
C ASP A 85 -0.64 -9.04 13.85
N LEU A 86 -0.03 -8.77 12.69
CA LEU A 86 -0.23 -7.50 11.98
C LEU A 86 -1.64 -7.42 11.44
N LYS A 87 -2.26 -8.54 11.09
CA LYS A 87 -3.67 -8.58 10.73
C LYS A 87 -4.57 -8.08 11.86
N ALA A 88 -4.37 -8.51 13.10
CA ALA A 88 -5.15 -8.01 14.24
C ALA A 88 -4.91 -6.51 14.51
N VAL A 89 -3.71 -5.98 14.21
CA VAL A 89 -3.45 -4.53 14.26
C VAL A 89 -4.20 -3.81 13.13
N SER A 90 -4.19 -4.39 11.93
CA SER A 90 -4.88 -3.91 10.73
C SER A 90 -6.39 -3.80 10.95
N ASP A 91 -7.00 -4.85 11.51
CA ASP A 91 -8.44 -4.92 11.78
C ASP A 91 -8.87 -3.79 12.74
N LYS A 92 -8.05 -3.46 13.73
CA LYS A 92 -8.31 -2.34 14.66
C LYS A 92 -8.24 -0.98 13.96
N LEU A 93 -7.31 -0.80 13.03
CA LEU A 93 -7.21 0.46 12.27
C LEU A 93 -8.50 0.72 11.46
N TYR A 94 -9.10 -0.33 10.90
CA TYR A 94 -10.33 -0.21 10.12
C TYR A 94 -11.59 -0.07 10.99
N GLN A 95 -11.64 -0.75 12.14
CA GLN A 95 -12.78 -0.63 13.08
C GLN A 95 -12.89 0.76 13.70
N VAL A 96 -11.76 1.43 13.96
CA VAL A 96 -11.75 2.81 14.46
C VAL A 96 -12.41 3.78 13.46
N GLU A 97 -12.31 3.54 12.15
CA GLU A 97 -13.00 4.38 11.16
C GLU A 97 -14.53 4.20 11.19
N ALA A 98 -15.02 2.97 11.33
CA ALA A 98 -16.45 2.69 11.37
C ALA A 98 -17.17 3.27 12.60
N GLU A 99 -16.47 3.44 13.72
CA GLU A 99 -17.01 4.04 14.96
C GLU A 99 -17.01 5.57 14.95
N HIS A 100 -16.24 6.21 14.07
CA HIS A 100 -16.18 7.68 13.95
C HIS A 100 -17.20 8.27 12.95
N GLU A 101 -17.86 7.43 12.14
CA GLU A 101 -18.89 7.82 11.17
C GLU A 101 -20.33 7.60 11.66
N SER A 102 -20.53 7.05 12.87
CA SER A 102 -21.83 6.79 13.52
C SER A 102 -22.16 7.78 14.64
#